data_AF-A0AAU6SRI2-F1
#
_entry.id   AF-A0AAU6SRI2-F1
#
_cell.length_a   1.000
_cell.length_b   1.000
_cell.length_c   1.000
_cell.angle_alpha   90.00
_cell.angle_beta   90.00
_cell.angle_gamma   90.00
#
_symmetry.space_group_name_H-M   'P 1'
#
loop_
_entity.id
_entity.type
_entity.pdbx_description
1 polymer ?
#
loop_
_entity_poly.entity_id
_entity_poly.type
_entity_poly.pdbx_seq_one_letter_code
_entity_poly.pdbx_strand_id
1 'polypeptide(L)'
;MSLLCIGLVSFHTPATFANSGYTETRYPLVLVHGIFGFDSIAKIDYFYGIPHALSKDGATVFTAQVAAANRSEVRGEQLLAQVETILALTGKEKVNLIGHSQGSPTARYVASVRPDLVASVTSVGGVNWGSRVADIVRNTVPEDSISEALAVKITNSFVTLINVLSGGKGLEQDALAALDTLTTEGSLAFNRHYPEGVPTTYCGQGEALASNGVHYFSWTGSSAITNLLDPTDIPIGVLSLAFDEPNDGLVSVCSSHLGQVIGSHYKMNHLDEVNGLLGIRHLFEVSPITLYRQHANRLQQLGL
;
A
#
# COMPACT_ATOMS: atom_id res chain seq x y z
N MET A 1 -76.46 -12.35 2.25
CA MET A 1 -75.39 -11.94 1.32
C MET A 1 -74.17 -11.63 2.17
N SER A 2 -73.38 -12.65 2.54
CA SER A 2 -72.20 -12.48 3.39
C SER A 2 -70.97 -12.43 2.49
N LEU A 3 -70.28 -11.28 2.47
CA LEU A 3 -69.00 -11.14 1.79
C LEU A 3 -67.87 -11.69 2.68
N LEU A 4 -67.17 -12.69 2.16
CA LEU A 4 -65.96 -13.26 2.73
C LEU A 4 -64.77 -12.37 2.28
N CYS A 5 -64.12 -11.68 3.21
CA CYS A 5 -62.86 -10.97 2.94
C CYS A 5 -61.69 -11.97 3.06
N ILE A 6 -61.04 -12.27 1.93
CA ILE A 6 -59.80 -13.05 1.89
C ILE A 6 -58.63 -12.06 1.98
N GLY A 7 -57.94 -12.05 3.12
CA GLY A 7 -56.71 -11.29 3.30
C GLY A 7 -55.54 -11.96 2.57
N LEU A 8 -54.91 -11.23 1.63
CA LEU A 8 -53.66 -11.63 0.99
C LEU A 8 -52.50 -11.45 1.97
N VAL A 9 -51.98 -12.57 2.49
CA VAL A 9 -50.73 -12.59 3.25
C VAL A 9 -49.57 -12.53 2.26
N SER A 10 -48.89 -11.39 2.21
CA SER A 10 -47.66 -11.23 1.43
C SER A 10 -46.51 -11.90 2.17
N PHE A 11 -46.11 -13.10 1.72
CA PHE A 11 -44.89 -13.75 2.17
C PHE A 11 -43.68 -12.92 1.71
N HIS A 12 -43.03 -12.21 2.63
CA HIS A 12 -41.69 -11.69 2.39
C HIS A 12 -40.73 -12.87 2.45
N THR A 13 -40.21 -13.27 1.29
CA THR A 13 -39.05 -14.17 1.26
C THR A 13 -37.89 -13.42 1.93
N PRO A 14 -37.30 -13.95 3.02
CA PRO A 14 -36.08 -13.37 3.56
C PRO A 14 -35.06 -13.36 2.42
N ALA A 15 -34.45 -12.20 2.17
CA ALA A 15 -33.32 -12.12 1.27
C ALA A 15 -32.28 -13.13 1.77
N THR A 16 -32.05 -14.18 0.99
CA THR A 16 -30.92 -15.07 1.21
C THR A 16 -29.69 -14.21 1.04
N PHE A 17 -29.05 -13.82 2.15
CA PHE A 17 -27.64 -13.46 2.10
C PHE A 17 -26.94 -14.69 1.55
N ALA A 18 -26.58 -14.64 0.26
CA ALA A 18 -25.61 -15.56 -0.28
C ALA A 18 -24.42 -15.53 0.68
N ASN A 19 -23.93 -16.71 1.06
CA ASN A 19 -22.87 -16.86 2.05
C ASN A 19 -21.55 -16.35 1.47
N SER A 20 -21.41 -15.03 1.34
CA SER A 20 -20.27 -14.37 0.73
C SER A 20 -19.03 -14.65 1.57
N GLY A 21 -17.91 -14.94 0.93
CA GLY A 21 -16.64 -15.16 1.62
C GLY A 21 -16.24 -13.96 2.48
N TYR A 22 -15.49 -14.19 3.56
CA TYR A 22 -15.11 -13.14 4.52
C TYR A 22 -14.38 -11.95 3.86
N THR A 23 -13.72 -12.17 2.74
CA THR A 23 -12.96 -11.15 1.99
C THR A 23 -13.56 -10.83 0.61
N GLU A 24 -14.77 -11.32 0.32
CA GLU A 24 -15.43 -11.16 -0.99
C GLU A 24 -15.97 -9.72 -1.18
N THR A 25 -15.11 -8.84 -1.68
CA THR A 25 -15.46 -7.46 -2.07
C THR A 25 -16.28 -7.41 -3.36
N ARG A 26 -17.08 -6.36 -3.54
CA ARG A 26 -17.84 -6.11 -4.77
C ARG A 26 -16.91 -5.92 -5.96
N TYR A 27 -15.82 -5.18 -5.76
CA TYR A 27 -14.80 -4.87 -6.76
C TYR A 27 -13.49 -5.63 -6.49
N PRO A 28 -12.72 -6.00 -7.55
CA PRO A 28 -11.48 -6.74 -7.38
C PRO A 28 -10.46 -5.96 -6.55
N LEU A 29 -9.65 -6.68 -5.76
CA LEU A 29 -8.50 -6.13 -5.05
C LEU A 29 -7.29 -6.15 -5.98
N VAL A 30 -6.61 -5.02 -6.14
CA VAL A 30 -5.38 -4.90 -6.94
C VAL A 30 -4.24 -4.46 -6.03
N LEU A 31 -3.29 -5.36 -5.80
CA LEU A 31 -2.12 -5.11 -4.97
C LEU A 31 -1.02 -4.45 -5.80
N VAL A 32 -0.49 -3.32 -5.32
CA VAL A 32 0.49 -2.50 -6.05
C VAL A 32 1.78 -2.44 -5.22
N HIS A 33 2.85 -3.03 -5.73
CA HIS A 33 4.13 -3.09 -5.03
C HIS A 33 4.85 -1.73 -5.02
N GLY A 34 5.81 -1.59 -4.10
CA GLY A 34 6.66 -0.40 -3.94
C GLY A 34 7.89 -0.37 -4.86
N ILE A 35 8.83 0.51 -4.52
CA ILE A 35 10.14 0.60 -5.18
C ILE A 35 10.90 -0.72 -4.99
N PHE A 36 11.61 -1.15 -6.03
CA PHE A 36 12.27 -2.45 -6.12
C PHE A 36 11.34 -3.64 -5.88
N GLY A 37 10.02 -3.45 -5.96
CA GLY A 37 9.08 -4.54 -5.91
C GLY A 37 9.20 -5.42 -7.16
N PHE A 38 8.91 -6.69 -6.96
CA PHE A 38 9.11 -7.77 -7.91
C PHE A 38 7.87 -8.67 -7.87
N ASP A 39 7.54 -9.34 -8.98
CA ASP A 39 6.52 -10.39 -8.95
C ASP A 39 6.95 -11.52 -8.02
N SER A 40 8.14 -12.06 -8.28
CA SER A 40 8.79 -13.04 -7.42
C SER A 40 10.31 -12.99 -7.54
N ILE A 41 11.01 -13.15 -6.41
CA ILE A 41 12.45 -13.42 -6.35
C ILE A 41 12.62 -14.82 -5.78
N ALA A 42 13.28 -15.70 -6.53
CA ALA A 42 13.47 -17.11 -6.12
C ALA A 42 12.15 -17.81 -5.71
N LYS A 43 11.02 -17.48 -6.37
CA LYS A 43 9.65 -17.94 -6.08
C LYS A 43 9.03 -17.40 -4.78
N ILE A 44 9.59 -16.34 -4.22
CA ILE A 44 9.03 -15.61 -3.08
C ILE A 44 8.29 -14.40 -3.64
N ASP A 45 6.98 -14.35 -3.42
CA ASP A 45 6.14 -13.22 -3.87
C ASP A 45 6.36 -11.99 -2.97
N TYR A 46 6.28 -10.79 -3.54
CA TYR A 46 6.39 -9.52 -2.79
C TYR A 46 5.35 -9.42 -1.67
N PHE A 47 4.08 -9.69 -2.00
CA PHE A 47 2.99 -9.79 -1.04
C PHE A 47 2.91 -11.22 -0.50
N TYR A 48 3.82 -11.60 0.37
CA TYR A 48 4.06 -13.00 0.73
C TYR A 48 2.84 -13.68 1.40
N GLY A 49 2.17 -14.57 0.68
CA GLY A 49 0.99 -15.30 1.14
C GLY A 49 -0.31 -14.50 1.24
N ILE A 50 -0.26 -13.18 1.00
CA ILE A 50 -1.42 -12.28 1.09
C ILE A 50 -2.44 -12.55 -0.03
N PRO A 51 -2.08 -12.62 -1.33
CA PRO A 51 -3.05 -12.90 -2.40
C PRO A 51 -3.78 -14.22 -2.18
N HIS A 52 -3.05 -15.26 -1.74
CA HIS A 52 -3.64 -16.57 -1.45
C HIS A 52 -4.64 -16.49 -0.29
N ALA A 53 -4.27 -15.83 0.81
CA ALA A 53 -5.12 -15.72 2.00
C ALA A 53 -6.38 -14.87 1.76
N LEU A 54 -6.32 -13.90 0.86
CA LEU A 54 -7.48 -13.14 0.40
C LEU A 54 -8.35 -13.98 -0.54
N SER A 55 -7.75 -14.59 -1.57
CA SER A 55 -8.51 -15.38 -2.56
C SER A 55 -9.22 -16.59 -1.94
N LYS A 56 -8.59 -17.23 -0.96
CA LYS A 56 -9.16 -18.36 -0.22
C LYS A 56 -10.50 -18.03 0.47
N ASP A 57 -10.72 -16.77 0.80
CA ASP A 57 -11.93 -16.31 1.49
C ASP A 57 -12.81 -15.42 0.60
N GLY A 58 -12.70 -15.59 -0.71
CA GLY A 58 -13.66 -15.08 -1.70
C GLY A 58 -13.24 -13.82 -2.45
N ALA A 59 -12.13 -13.16 -2.09
CA ALA A 59 -11.68 -12.00 -2.85
C ALA A 59 -11.24 -12.38 -4.27
N THR A 60 -11.59 -11.55 -5.26
CA THR A 60 -10.89 -11.57 -6.55
C THR A 60 -9.65 -10.68 -6.44
N VAL A 61 -8.46 -11.26 -6.57
CA VAL A 61 -7.19 -10.56 -6.31
C VAL A 61 -6.29 -10.57 -7.53
N PHE A 62 -5.72 -9.41 -7.85
CA PHE A 62 -4.67 -9.23 -8.84
C PHE A 62 -3.46 -8.59 -8.19
N THR A 63 -2.26 -8.94 -8.67
CA THR A 63 -1.00 -8.25 -8.33
C THR A 63 -0.55 -7.49 -9.56
N ALA A 64 -0.46 -6.16 -9.44
CA ALA A 64 -0.04 -5.32 -10.55
C ALA A 64 1.48 -5.41 -10.75
N GLN A 65 1.90 -5.40 -12.01
CA GLN A 65 3.30 -5.38 -12.41
C GLN A 65 3.65 -4.01 -12.96
N VAL A 66 4.36 -3.20 -12.18
CA VAL A 66 4.81 -1.86 -12.61
C VAL A 66 6.33 -1.80 -12.56
N ALA A 67 6.94 -0.76 -13.16
CA ALA A 67 8.38 -0.58 -13.12
C ALA A 67 8.87 -0.60 -11.66
N ALA A 68 9.89 -1.43 -11.38
CA ALA A 68 10.46 -1.56 -10.06
C ALA A 68 11.05 -0.23 -9.56
N ALA A 69 11.63 0.57 -10.45
CA ALA A 69 12.12 1.91 -10.19
C ALA A 69 11.71 2.85 -11.33
N ASN A 70 10.80 3.79 -11.07
CA ASN A 70 10.50 4.93 -11.92
C ASN A 70 9.70 5.97 -11.11
N ARG A 71 9.31 7.09 -11.72
CA ARG A 71 8.39 8.05 -11.11
C ARG A 71 7.00 7.45 -10.89
N SER A 72 6.30 7.95 -9.87
CA SER A 72 4.97 7.46 -9.49
C SER A 72 3.94 7.63 -10.63
N GLU A 73 4.07 8.67 -11.45
CA GLU A 73 3.21 8.91 -12.61
C GLU A 73 3.44 7.89 -13.73
N VAL A 74 4.70 7.54 -14.03
CA VAL A 74 5.02 6.52 -15.04
C VAL A 74 4.52 5.15 -14.60
N ARG A 75 4.73 4.81 -13.32
CA ARG A 75 4.15 3.60 -12.72
C ARG A 75 2.63 3.65 -12.71
N GLY A 76 2.04 4.83 -12.51
CA GLY A 76 0.60 5.07 -12.49
C GLY A 76 -0.06 4.79 -13.84
N GLU A 77 0.55 5.23 -14.94
CA GLU A 77 0.09 4.91 -16.30
C GLU A 77 0.17 3.41 -16.61
N GLN A 78 1.25 2.74 -16.16
CA GLN A 78 1.38 1.27 -16.27
C GLN A 78 0.32 0.53 -15.44
N LEU A 79 -0.02 1.05 -14.25
CA LEU A 79 -1.09 0.52 -13.42
C LEU A 79 -2.45 0.75 -14.07
N LEU A 80 -2.70 1.94 -14.62
CA LEU A 80 -3.98 2.28 -15.27
C LEU A 80 -4.29 1.31 -16.41
N ALA A 81 -3.33 1.02 -17.29
CA ALA A 81 -3.52 0.05 -18.37
C ALA A 81 -3.90 -1.36 -17.85
N GLN A 82 -3.33 -1.77 -16.71
CA GLN A 82 -3.68 -3.03 -16.07
C GLN A 82 -5.06 -2.99 -15.41
N VAL A 83 -5.43 -1.87 -14.79
CA VAL A 83 -6.78 -1.68 -14.24
C VAL A 83 -7.83 -1.81 -15.33
N GLU A 84 -7.65 -1.15 -16.48
CA GLU A 84 -8.57 -1.28 -17.62
C GLU A 84 -8.68 -2.74 -18.11
N THR A 85 -7.55 -3.45 -18.15
CA THR A 85 -7.53 -4.89 -18.49
C THR A 85 -8.29 -5.72 -17.46
N ILE A 86 -8.09 -5.48 -16.17
CA ILE A 86 -8.76 -6.19 -15.07
C ILE A 86 -10.28 -5.97 -15.13
N LEU A 87 -10.72 -4.74 -15.38
CA LEU A 87 -12.13 -4.41 -15.52
C LEU A 87 -12.75 -5.11 -16.73
N ALA A 88 -12.05 -5.13 -17.87
CA ALA A 88 -12.48 -5.86 -19.06
C ALA A 88 -12.59 -7.38 -18.82
N LEU A 89 -11.65 -7.97 -18.06
CA LEU A 89 -11.65 -9.40 -17.74
C LEU A 89 -12.73 -9.80 -16.74
N THR A 90 -12.99 -8.94 -15.74
CA THR A 90 -13.91 -9.25 -14.64
C THR A 90 -15.35 -8.77 -14.87
N GLY A 91 -15.56 -7.86 -15.83
CA GLY A 91 -16.85 -7.21 -16.08
C GLY A 91 -17.27 -6.27 -14.95
N LYS A 92 -16.34 -5.86 -14.08
CA LYS A 92 -16.59 -4.93 -12.98
C LYS A 92 -16.38 -3.49 -13.44
N GLU A 93 -17.02 -2.55 -12.75
CA GLU A 93 -16.95 -1.12 -13.09
C GLU A 93 -15.76 -0.42 -12.41
N LYS A 94 -15.32 -0.94 -11.26
CA LYS A 94 -14.25 -0.36 -10.44
C LYS A 94 -13.33 -1.43 -9.87
N VAL A 95 -12.19 -0.99 -9.34
CA VAL A 95 -11.25 -1.78 -8.51
C VAL A 95 -11.01 -1.14 -7.15
N ASN A 96 -10.56 -1.94 -6.18
CA ASN A 96 -9.98 -1.49 -4.92
C ASN A 96 -8.45 -1.61 -5.00
N LEU A 97 -7.74 -0.47 -4.97
CA LEU A 97 -6.28 -0.44 -5.06
C LEU A 97 -5.67 -0.51 -3.65
N ILE A 98 -4.71 -1.40 -3.43
CA ILE A 98 -3.94 -1.50 -2.18
C ILE A 98 -2.46 -1.35 -2.51
N GLY A 99 -1.90 -0.18 -2.21
CA GLY A 99 -0.53 0.19 -2.54
C GLY A 99 0.39 0.18 -1.33
N HIS A 100 1.47 -0.59 -1.40
CA HIS A 100 2.52 -0.60 -0.38
C HIS A 100 3.68 0.32 -0.76
N SER A 101 4.21 1.12 0.17
CA SER A 101 5.37 1.99 -0.08
C SER A 101 5.13 2.93 -1.27
N GLN A 102 5.98 2.93 -2.31
CA GLN A 102 5.75 3.66 -3.57
C GLN A 102 4.47 3.22 -4.33
N GLY A 103 3.95 2.04 -4.05
CA GLY A 103 2.67 1.58 -4.59
C GLY A 103 1.51 2.49 -4.20
N SER A 104 1.61 3.20 -3.06
CA SER A 104 0.59 4.16 -2.61
C SER A 104 0.47 5.38 -3.54
N PRO A 105 1.53 6.20 -3.79
CA PRO A 105 1.44 7.27 -4.77
C PRO A 105 1.14 6.76 -6.20
N THR A 106 1.60 5.57 -6.56
CA THR A 106 1.23 4.93 -7.84
C THR A 106 -0.29 4.69 -7.94
N ALA A 107 -0.94 4.18 -6.89
CA ALA A 107 -2.38 3.97 -6.85
C ALA A 107 -3.17 5.29 -6.80
N ARG A 108 -2.66 6.28 -6.05
CA ARG A 108 -3.24 7.62 -5.97
C ARG A 108 -3.28 8.32 -7.32
N TYR A 109 -2.24 8.15 -8.15
CA TYR A 109 -2.22 8.65 -9.52
C TYR A 109 -3.47 8.16 -10.29
N VAL A 110 -3.69 6.83 -10.33
CA VAL A 110 -4.82 6.22 -11.06
C VAL A 110 -6.16 6.73 -10.53
N ALA A 111 -6.32 6.81 -9.20
CA ALA A 111 -7.53 7.33 -8.58
C ALA A 111 -7.79 8.82 -8.86
N SER A 112 -6.75 9.59 -9.16
CA SER A 112 -6.88 11.01 -9.49
C SER A 112 -7.22 11.21 -10.97
N VAL A 113 -6.58 10.45 -11.86
CA VAL A 113 -6.79 10.59 -13.32
C VAL A 113 -8.04 9.87 -13.82
N ARG A 114 -8.42 8.76 -13.18
CA ARG A 114 -9.57 7.91 -13.51
C ARG A 114 -10.34 7.48 -12.26
N PRO A 115 -10.88 8.43 -11.47
CA PRO A 115 -11.69 8.12 -10.29
C PRO A 115 -12.95 7.31 -10.60
N ASP A 116 -13.41 7.35 -11.86
CA ASP A 116 -14.51 6.52 -12.37
C ASP A 116 -14.20 5.02 -12.30
N LEU A 117 -12.92 4.62 -12.36
CA LEU A 117 -12.46 3.23 -12.33
C LEU A 117 -12.04 2.75 -10.95
N VAL A 118 -11.99 3.63 -9.95
CA VAL A 118 -11.45 3.30 -8.62
C VAL A 118 -12.55 3.45 -7.57
N ALA A 119 -12.70 2.43 -6.72
CA ALA A 119 -13.62 2.43 -5.59
C ALA A 119 -12.92 2.86 -4.30
N SER A 120 -11.70 2.36 -4.09
CA SER A 120 -10.87 2.74 -2.96
C SER A 120 -9.38 2.72 -3.28
N VAL A 121 -8.61 3.50 -2.52
CA VAL A 121 -7.16 3.46 -2.42
C VAL A 121 -6.77 3.25 -0.97
N THR A 122 -5.98 2.21 -0.72
CA THR A 122 -5.44 1.90 0.59
C THR A 122 -3.92 1.97 0.56
N SER A 123 -3.36 2.80 1.43
CA SER A 123 -1.94 3.00 1.63
C SER A 123 -1.40 2.10 2.74
N VAL A 124 -0.42 1.26 2.45
CA VAL A 124 0.30 0.45 3.44
C VAL A 124 1.74 0.95 3.50
N GLY A 125 2.14 1.60 4.60
CA GLY A 125 3.47 2.24 4.71
C GLY A 125 3.79 3.16 3.55
N GLY A 126 2.78 3.83 2.99
CA GLY A 126 2.92 4.56 1.74
C GLY A 126 3.78 5.79 1.87
N VAL A 127 4.56 6.11 0.83
CA VAL A 127 5.41 7.32 0.83
C VAL A 127 4.57 8.54 0.44
N ASN A 128 3.65 8.96 1.31
CA ASN A 128 2.68 10.02 0.96
C ASN A 128 3.19 11.44 1.23
N TRP A 129 4.16 11.63 2.13
CA TRP A 129 4.84 12.91 2.39
C TRP A 129 6.36 12.83 2.23
N GLY A 130 6.85 11.75 1.62
CA GLY A 130 8.26 11.49 1.39
C GLY A 130 8.92 10.62 2.44
N SER A 131 10.17 10.29 2.18
CA SER A 131 11.02 9.49 3.05
C SER A 131 12.31 10.24 3.35
N ARG A 132 12.63 10.35 4.63
CA ARG A 132 13.90 10.94 5.07
C ARG A 132 15.11 10.13 4.61
N VAL A 133 14.95 8.82 4.41
CA VAL A 133 15.98 7.97 3.78
C VAL A 133 16.25 8.46 2.36
N ALA A 134 15.20 8.71 1.56
CA ALA A 134 15.34 9.22 0.20
C ALA A 134 15.98 10.61 0.17
N ASP A 135 15.62 11.51 1.08
CA ASP A 135 16.25 12.83 1.19
C ASP A 135 17.76 12.73 1.43
N ILE A 136 18.18 11.85 2.35
CA ILE A 136 19.59 11.65 2.70
C ILE A 136 20.37 11.04 1.53
N VAL A 137 19.80 10.04 0.86
CA VAL A 137 20.42 9.40 -0.31
C VAL A 137 20.54 10.39 -1.48
N ARG A 138 19.57 11.29 -1.65
CA ARG A 138 19.54 12.24 -2.77
C ARG A 138 20.45 13.45 -2.58
N ASN A 139 20.57 13.96 -1.35
CA ASN A 139 21.29 15.19 -1.01
C ASN A 139 22.56 14.91 -0.21
N THR A 140 23.44 14.03 -0.71
CA THR A 140 24.68 13.63 -0.02
C THR A 140 25.43 14.84 0.55
N VAL A 141 25.66 14.76 1.86
CA VAL A 141 26.12 15.83 2.76
C VAL A 141 27.58 16.22 2.45
N PRO A 142 28.05 17.44 2.76
CA PRO A 142 29.46 17.81 2.57
C PRO A 142 30.44 16.84 3.26
N GLU A 143 31.56 16.58 2.57
CA GLU A 143 32.68 15.76 3.05
C GLU A 143 33.16 16.23 4.44
N ASP A 144 33.52 15.28 5.30
CA ASP A 144 34.04 15.42 6.67
C ASP A 144 33.06 15.96 7.75
N SER A 145 31.75 15.94 7.48
CA SER A 145 30.74 16.33 8.48
C SER A 145 30.33 15.16 9.40
N ILE A 146 29.93 15.45 10.65
CA ILE A 146 29.36 14.42 11.57
C ILE A 146 28.13 13.74 10.95
N SER A 147 27.39 14.47 10.11
CA SER A 147 26.26 13.98 9.32
C SER A 147 26.65 13.08 8.14
N GLU A 148 27.88 13.18 7.62
CA GLU A 148 28.35 12.36 6.51
C GLU A 148 28.45 10.88 6.90
N ALA A 149 29.06 10.58 8.05
CA ALA A 149 29.21 9.19 8.51
C ALA A 149 27.85 8.49 8.67
N LEU A 150 26.84 9.21 9.18
CA LEU A 150 25.47 8.70 9.28
C LEU A 150 24.83 8.54 7.88
N ALA A 151 25.00 9.52 7.00
CA ALA A 151 24.48 9.46 5.62
C ALA A 151 25.08 8.30 4.82
N VAL A 152 26.39 8.09 4.88
CA VAL A 152 27.08 6.95 4.25
C VAL A 152 26.55 5.63 4.80
N LYS A 153 26.34 5.53 6.12
CA LYS A 153 25.78 4.33 6.74
C LYS A 153 24.36 4.05 6.22
N ILE A 154 23.51 5.07 6.14
CA ILE A 154 22.13 4.98 5.60
C ILE A 154 22.16 4.55 4.14
N THR A 155 22.97 5.19 3.29
CA THR A 155 23.09 4.84 1.87
C THR A 155 23.56 3.39 1.68
N ASN A 156 24.57 2.94 2.43
CA ASN A 156 25.06 1.57 2.36
C ASN A 156 24.01 0.54 2.82
N SER A 157 23.23 0.87 3.86
CA SER A 157 22.12 0.02 4.31
C SER A 157 20.99 -0.03 3.30
N PHE A 158 20.70 1.08 2.61
CA PHE A 158 19.71 1.12 1.53
C PHE A 158 20.14 0.24 0.37
N VAL A 159 21.40 0.34 -0.08
CA VAL A 159 21.98 -0.53 -1.11
C VAL A 159 21.93 -2.00 -0.71
N THR A 160 22.23 -2.31 0.56
CA THR A 160 22.14 -3.68 1.09
C THR A 160 20.72 -4.22 0.98
N LEU A 161 19.73 -3.42 1.38
CA LEU A 161 18.31 -3.79 1.28
C LEU A 161 17.89 -4.00 -0.18
N ILE A 162 18.32 -3.12 -1.09
CA ILE A 162 18.08 -3.28 -2.54
C ILE A 162 18.64 -4.61 -3.03
N ASN A 163 19.87 -4.98 -2.67
CA ASN A 163 20.48 -6.23 -3.14
C ASN A 163 19.71 -7.48 -2.68
N VAL A 164 19.04 -7.42 -1.53
CA VAL A 164 18.15 -8.50 -1.05
C VAL A 164 16.84 -8.52 -1.83
N LEU A 165 16.31 -7.35 -2.17
CA LEU A 165 14.98 -7.17 -2.77
C LEU A 165 14.99 -6.98 -4.28
N SER A 166 16.16 -6.93 -4.94
CA SER A 166 16.22 -6.52 -6.35
C SER A 166 15.72 -7.64 -7.27
N GLY A 167 14.61 -7.36 -7.95
CA GLY A 167 14.01 -8.16 -9.01
C GLY A 167 13.23 -7.25 -9.98
N GLY A 168 12.98 -7.74 -11.20
CA GLY A 168 12.29 -6.98 -12.25
C GLY A 168 12.97 -7.13 -13.60
N LYS A 169 12.21 -7.50 -14.62
CA LYS A 169 12.66 -7.63 -16.01
C LYS A 169 11.57 -7.11 -16.94
N GLY A 170 11.94 -6.46 -18.04
CA GLY A 170 11.03 -6.18 -19.16
C GLY A 170 10.34 -4.80 -19.17
N LEU A 171 10.51 -3.96 -18.14
CA LEU A 171 10.06 -2.56 -18.13
C LEU A 171 11.25 -1.60 -17.97
N GLU A 172 11.14 -0.38 -18.48
CA GLU A 172 12.17 0.66 -18.33
C GLU A 172 12.30 1.08 -16.86
N GLN A 173 13.54 1.10 -16.37
CA GLN A 173 13.88 1.42 -14.98
C GLN A 173 14.66 2.74 -14.93
N ASP A 174 14.28 3.61 -14.00
CA ASP A 174 14.97 4.85 -13.67
C ASP A 174 15.06 5.00 -12.14
N ALA A 175 16.20 4.61 -11.58
CA ALA A 175 16.45 4.64 -10.14
C ALA A 175 16.55 6.06 -9.58
N LEU A 176 17.07 7.02 -10.37
CA LEU A 176 17.14 8.41 -9.94
C LEU A 176 15.76 9.04 -9.89
N ALA A 177 14.94 8.80 -10.91
CA ALA A 177 13.57 9.32 -10.93
C ALA A 177 12.68 8.63 -9.88
N ALA A 178 12.95 7.36 -9.56
CA ALA A 178 12.32 6.69 -8.42
C ALA A 178 12.72 7.33 -7.10
N LEU A 179 13.99 7.68 -6.90
CA LEU A 179 14.42 8.41 -5.71
C LEU A 179 13.79 9.80 -5.63
N ASP A 180 13.73 10.54 -6.74
CA ASP A 180 13.17 11.89 -6.79
C ASP A 180 11.72 11.93 -6.27
N THR A 181 10.85 11.01 -6.70
CA THR A 181 9.46 10.98 -6.22
C THR A 181 9.33 10.58 -4.75
N LEU A 182 10.31 9.89 -4.18
CA LEU A 182 10.29 9.43 -2.78
C LEU A 182 10.87 10.44 -1.79
N THR A 183 11.62 11.43 -2.25
CA THR A 183 12.03 12.56 -1.40
C THR A 183 10.81 13.33 -0.87
N THR A 184 10.96 14.04 0.24
CA THR A 184 9.92 14.93 0.75
C THR A 184 9.57 16.02 -0.28
N GLU A 185 10.56 16.59 -0.97
CA GLU A 185 10.30 17.58 -2.02
C GLU A 185 9.44 16.98 -3.16
N GLY A 186 9.84 15.82 -3.67
CA GLY A 186 9.12 15.16 -4.77
C GLY A 186 7.73 14.67 -4.38
N SER A 187 7.57 14.10 -3.18
CA SER A 187 6.25 13.68 -2.67
C SER A 187 5.32 14.87 -2.45
N LEU A 188 5.82 15.99 -1.92
CA LEU A 188 5.03 17.21 -1.80
C LEU A 188 4.69 17.82 -3.16
N ALA A 189 5.57 17.70 -4.16
CA ALA A 189 5.27 18.09 -5.54
C ALA A 189 4.16 17.23 -6.15
N PHE A 190 4.24 15.91 -5.97
CA PHE A 190 3.21 14.96 -6.39
C PHE A 190 1.87 15.28 -5.73
N ASN A 191 1.85 15.55 -4.43
CA ASN A 191 0.63 15.87 -3.67
C ASN A 191 -0.08 17.13 -4.17
N ARG A 192 0.63 18.10 -4.77
CA ARG A 192 -0.01 19.29 -5.37
C ARG A 192 -0.84 18.95 -6.60
N HIS A 193 -0.52 17.87 -7.31
CA HIS A 193 -1.24 17.41 -8.49
C HIS A 193 -2.30 16.35 -8.17
N TYR A 194 -2.07 15.56 -7.12
CA TYR A 194 -2.90 14.41 -6.73
C TYR A 194 -3.25 14.46 -5.23
N PRO A 195 -3.99 15.49 -4.77
CA PRO A 195 -4.16 15.80 -3.34
C PRO A 195 -5.16 14.89 -2.60
N GLU A 196 -5.94 14.07 -3.31
CA GLU A 196 -7.06 13.34 -2.76
C GLU A 196 -6.63 12.35 -1.68
N GLY A 197 -7.33 12.38 -0.54
CA GLY A 197 -7.01 11.58 0.64
C GLY A 197 -5.76 12.04 1.41
N VAL A 198 -4.95 12.97 0.91
CA VAL A 198 -3.77 13.45 1.67
C VAL A 198 -4.23 14.32 2.84
N PRO A 199 -3.72 14.12 4.07
CA PRO A 199 -3.99 15.03 5.18
C PRO A 199 -3.62 16.47 4.84
N THR A 200 -4.36 17.46 5.33
CA THR A 200 -3.98 18.88 5.13
C THR A 200 -2.87 19.35 6.06
N THR A 201 -2.64 18.62 7.15
CA THR A 201 -1.59 18.86 8.14
C THR A 201 -0.76 17.60 8.32
N TYR A 202 0.55 17.76 8.49
CA TYR A 202 1.44 16.62 8.75
C TYR A 202 0.97 15.82 9.97
N CYS A 203 1.01 14.49 9.85
CA CYS A 203 0.49 13.54 10.84
C CYS A 203 -1.03 13.60 11.11
N GLY A 204 -1.80 14.38 10.36
CA GLY A 204 -3.26 14.39 10.42
C GLY A 204 -3.90 13.17 9.74
N GLN A 205 -5.22 13.16 9.64
CA GLN A 205 -5.97 12.26 8.76
C GLN A 205 -6.45 13.01 7.52
N GLY A 206 -6.59 12.30 6.41
CA GLY A 206 -7.22 12.83 5.20
C GLY A 206 -8.71 12.51 5.15
N GLU A 207 -9.38 12.93 4.09
CA GLU A 207 -10.78 12.56 3.86
C GLU A 207 -10.92 11.05 3.60
N ALA A 208 -11.78 10.37 4.35
CA ALA A 208 -12.07 8.94 4.15
C ALA A 208 -12.80 8.64 2.84
N LEU A 209 -13.57 9.62 2.35
CA LEU A 209 -14.18 9.67 1.02
C LEU A 209 -13.85 11.06 0.47
N ALA A 210 -12.97 11.14 -0.52
CA ALA A 210 -12.55 12.43 -1.07
C ALA A 210 -13.54 12.95 -2.11
N SER A 211 -13.36 14.22 -2.50
CA SER A 211 -14.23 14.91 -3.48
C SER A 211 -14.32 14.24 -4.86
N ASN A 212 -13.38 13.37 -5.23
CA ASN A 212 -13.41 12.57 -6.46
C ASN A 212 -14.33 11.32 -6.36
N GLY A 213 -14.95 11.07 -5.19
CA GLY A 213 -15.83 9.92 -4.97
C GLY A 213 -15.10 8.59 -4.72
N VAL A 214 -13.80 8.64 -4.39
CA VAL A 214 -12.98 7.47 -4.04
C VAL A 214 -12.75 7.41 -2.53
N HIS A 215 -12.80 6.21 -1.96
CA HIS A 215 -12.50 5.98 -0.55
C HIS A 215 -10.98 5.88 -0.31
N TYR A 216 -10.48 6.49 0.75
CA TYR A 216 -9.05 6.48 1.10
C TYR A 216 -8.81 5.94 2.51
N PHE A 217 -7.84 5.03 2.62
CA PHE A 217 -7.45 4.42 3.88
C PHE A 217 -5.92 4.33 4.00
N SER A 218 -5.43 4.20 5.23
CA SER A 218 -4.02 3.84 5.44
C SER A 218 -3.78 3.00 6.68
N TRP A 219 -2.70 2.23 6.66
CA TRP A 219 -2.03 1.77 7.88
C TRP A 219 -0.52 1.68 7.70
N THR A 220 0.20 1.58 8.81
CA THR A 220 1.67 1.41 8.81
C THR A 220 2.16 0.81 10.12
N GLY A 221 3.39 0.30 10.10
CA GLY A 221 4.18 -0.03 11.25
C GLY A 221 4.91 1.15 11.87
N SER A 222 5.39 0.96 13.09
CA SER A 222 6.15 1.96 13.86
C SER A 222 7.35 1.33 14.57
N SER A 223 7.89 0.22 14.04
CA SER A 223 9.01 -0.51 14.65
C SER A 223 9.93 -1.08 13.59
N ALA A 224 11.12 -0.49 13.44
CA ALA A 224 12.08 -0.90 12.41
C ALA A 224 12.79 -2.24 12.68
N ILE A 225 12.85 -2.69 13.95
CA ILE A 225 13.40 -3.99 14.34
C ILE A 225 12.30 -4.78 15.04
N THR A 226 11.94 -5.93 14.49
CA THR A 226 10.79 -6.74 14.85
C THR A 226 11.15 -8.21 15.07
N ASN A 227 12.11 -8.76 14.32
CA ASN A 227 12.58 -10.13 14.46
C ASN A 227 14.06 -10.28 14.05
N LEU A 228 14.93 -10.55 15.02
CA LEU A 228 16.38 -10.73 14.78
C LEU A 228 16.75 -11.95 13.90
N LEU A 229 15.79 -12.84 13.61
CA LEU A 229 16.01 -13.95 12.67
C LEU A 229 15.79 -13.54 11.21
N ASP A 230 15.14 -12.41 10.96
CA ASP A 230 15.03 -11.85 9.62
C ASP A 230 16.31 -11.06 9.29
N PRO A 231 17.06 -11.43 8.23
CA PRO A 231 18.30 -10.73 7.86
C PRO A 231 18.06 -9.28 7.41
N THR A 232 16.82 -8.89 7.08
CA THR A 232 16.46 -7.53 6.65
C THR A 232 16.26 -6.56 7.81
N ASP A 233 16.02 -7.06 9.03
CA ASP A 233 15.83 -6.22 10.23
C ASP A 233 17.05 -5.37 10.56
N ILE A 234 18.26 -5.88 10.36
CA ILE A 234 19.49 -5.13 10.65
C ILE A 234 19.64 -3.92 9.72
N PRO A 235 19.62 -4.07 8.37
CA PRO A 235 19.70 -2.91 7.49
C PRO A 235 18.50 -1.97 7.68
N ILE A 236 17.28 -2.46 7.90
CA ILE A 236 16.10 -1.61 8.16
C ILE A 236 16.25 -0.84 9.48
N GLY A 237 16.75 -1.48 10.54
CA GLY A 237 17.08 -0.84 11.80
C GLY A 237 18.11 0.28 11.65
N VAL A 238 19.08 0.14 10.74
CA VAL A 238 20.02 1.23 10.43
C VAL A 238 19.35 2.36 9.66
N LEU A 239 18.48 2.06 8.70
CA LEU A 239 17.72 3.07 7.95
C LEU A 239 16.80 3.90 8.87
N SER A 240 16.28 3.28 9.94
CA SER A 240 15.45 3.96 10.94
C SER A 240 16.13 5.15 11.63
N LEU A 241 17.47 5.19 11.63
CA LEU A 241 18.27 6.30 12.18
C LEU A 241 18.14 7.58 11.35
N ALA A 242 17.53 7.51 10.16
CA ALA A 242 17.20 8.69 9.36
C ALA A 242 16.11 9.55 10.02
N PHE A 243 15.30 8.98 10.92
CA PHE A 243 14.11 9.60 11.47
C PHE A 243 14.28 9.95 12.95
N ASP A 244 13.67 11.05 13.37
CA ASP A 244 13.52 11.49 14.77
C ASP A 244 12.10 11.21 15.32
N GLU A 245 11.28 10.52 14.55
CA GLU A 245 9.90 10.14 14.86
C GLU A 245 9.64 8.63 14.63
N PRO A 246 8.52 8.07 15.13
CA PRO A 246 8.18 6.67 14.89
C PRO A 246 8.14 6.33 13.40
N ASN A 247 8.75 5.22 13.00
CA ASN A 247 8.93 4.83 11.62
C ASN A 247 9.04 3.30 11.46
N ASP A 248 8.81 2.83 10.25
CA ASP A 248 8.94 1.41 9.85
C ASP A 248 10.36 1.07 9.34
N GLY A 249 11.27 2.04 9.39
CA GLY A 249 12.65 1.98 8.88
C GLY A 249 12.86 2.61 7.51
N LEU A 250 11.82 2.81 6.69
CA LEU A 250 11.90 3.55 5.42
C LEU A 250 10.94 4.73 5.33
N VAL A 251 9.85 4.71 6.09
CA VAL A 251 8.81 5.73 6.10
C VAL A 251 8.43 6.02 7.55
N SER A 252 8.35 7.30 7.89
CA SER A 252 7.80 7.73 9.17
C SER A 252 6.30 7.47 9.24
N VAL A 253 5.78 7.19 10.43
CA VAL A 253 4.35 7.01 10.68
C VAL A 253 3.53 8.16 10.09
N CYS A 254 3.90 9.41 10.38
CA CYS A 254 3.16 10.58 9.93
C CYS A 254 3.15 10.73 8.39
N SER A 255 4.26 10.43 7.71
CA SER A 255 4.33 10.44 6.24
C SER A 255 3.47 9.36 5.58
N SER A 256 3.15 8.28 6.28
CA SER A 256 2.33 7.18 5.76
C SER A 256 0.84 7.49 5.61
N HIS A 257 0.35 8.50 6.35
CA HIS A 257 -1.07 8.76 6.51
C HIS A 257 -1.74 9.12 5.18
N LEU A 258 -2.88 8.47 4.91
CA LEU A 258 -3.76 8.72 3.78
C LEU A 258 -5.21 8.37 4.16
N GLY A 259 -6.13 9.28 3.91
CA GLY A 259 -7.55 9.13 4.21
C GLY A 259 -7.79 8.76 5.68
N GLN A 260 -8.65 7.77 5.90
CA GLN A 260 -8.87 7.20 7.22
C GLN A 260 -7.69 6.31 7.64
N VAL A 261 -6.95 6.75 8.66
CA VAL A 261 -5.87 5.98 9.27
C VAL A 261 -6.47 4.86 10.13
N ILE A 262 -6.35 3.62 9.67
CA ILE A 262 -6.86 2.41 10.33
C ILE A 262 -6.00 2.06 11.54
N GLY A 263 -4.68 2.22 11.42
CA GLY A 263 -3.71 1.94 12.48
C GLY A 263 -2.30 2.32 12.05
N SER A 264 -1.52 2.88 12.96
CA SER A 264 -0.17 3.39 12.68
C SER A 264 0.84 3.07 13.78
N HIS A 265 0.53 2.08 14.60
CA HIS A 265 1.29 1.67 15.78
C HIS A 265 1.62 0.18 15.78
N TYR A 266 1.49 -0.48 14.62
CA TYR A 266 1.82 -1.90 14.51
C TYR A 266 3.32 -2.10 14.71
N LYS A 267 3.71 -3.16 15.41
CA LYS A 267 5.10 -3.59 15.53
C LYS A 267 5.54 -4.31 14.26
N MET A 268 5.58 -3.54 13.18
CA MET A 268 5.96 -3.95 11.84
C MET A 268 7.04 -3.00 11.34
N ASN A 269 8.07 -3.57 10.72
CA ASN A 269 8.99 -2.84 9.88
C ASN A 269 8.43 -2.76 8.44
N HIS A 270 9.11 -2.05 7.54
CA HIS A 270 8.62 -1.80 6.19
C HIS A 270 8.39 -3.08 5.35
N LEU A 271 9.08 -4.19 5.65
CA LEU A 271 8.86 -5.46 4.94
C LEU A 271 7.84 -6.34 5.63
N ASP A 272 7.74 -6.28 6.97
CA ASP A 272 6.67 -6.95 7.71
C ASP A 272 5.30 -6.56 7.18
N GLU A 273 5.11 -5.31 6.75
CA GLU A 273 3.85 -4.80 6.22
C GLU A 273 3.33 -5.56 4.98
N VAL A 274 4.21 -6.24 4.24
CA VAL A 274 3.87 -7.15 3.12
C VAL A 274 4.11 -8.61 3.46
N ASN A 275 4.24 -8.91 4.76
CA ASN A 275 4.58 -10.22 5.31
C ASN A 275 5.96 -10.74 4.82
N GLY A 276 6.87 -9.83 4.48
CA GLY A 276 8.26 -10.11 4.14
C GLY A 276 9.18 -10.00 5.37
N LEU A 277 10.34 -10.67 5.37
CA LEU A 277 10.75 -11.70 4.40
C LEU A 277 10.22 -13.08 4.86
N LEU A 278 9.61 -13.84 3.95
CA LEU A 278 9.12 -15.22 4.21
C LEU A 278 8.15 -15.36 5.41
N GLY A 279 7.52 -14.27 5.84
CA GLY A 279 6.64 -14.23 7.01
C GLY A 279 7.36 -14.25 8.35
N ILE A 280 8.68 -14.03 8.38
CA ILE A 280 9.43 -13.84 9.62
C ILE A 280 9.16 -12.42 10.10
N ARG A 281 8.46 -12.29 11.22
CA ARG A 281 7.95 -11.01 11.73
C ARG A 281 7.89 -10.99 13.26
N HIS A 282 7.47 -9.87 13.85
CA HIS A 282 7.23 -9.79 15.29
C HIS A 282 6.24 -10.88 15.78
N LEU A 283 6.65 -11.67 16.79
CA LEU A 283 5.90 -12.84 17.25
C LEU A 283 4.59 -12.52 17.98
N PHE A 284 4.53 -11.36 18.64
CA PHE A 284 3.37 -10.95 19.46
C PHE A 284 2.55 -9.83 18.82
N GLU A 285 2.76 -9.55 17.53
CA GLU A 285 1.95 -8.61 16.77
C GLU A 285 0.91 -9.36 15.91
N VAL A 286 -0.17 -8.67 15.57
CA VAL A 286 -1.12 -9.11 14.56
C VAL A 286 -0.39 -9.48 13.27
N SER A 287 -0.84 -10.56 12.62
CA SER A 287 -0.29 -10.95 11.33
C SER A 287 -0.62 -9.89 10.27
N PRO A 288 0.34 -9.48 9.41
CA PRO A 288 0.06 -8.65 8.25
C PRO A 288 -1.06 -9.25 7.38
N ILE A 289 -1.03 -10.56 7.14
CA ILE A 289 -2.10 -11.29 6.43
C ILE A 289 -3.48 -11.03 7.07
N THR A 290 -3.55 -11.00 8.40
CA THR A 290 -4.81 -10.72 9.11
C THR A 290 -5.27 -9.27 8.87
N LEU A 291 -4.35 -8.30 8.81
CA LEU A 291 -4.69 -6.91 8.49
C LEU A 291 -5.29 -6.79 7.09
N TYR A 292 -4.69 -7.40 6.07
CA TYR A 292 -5.25 -7.40 4.71
C TYR A 292 -6.64 -8.04 4.66
N ARG A 293 -6.84 -9.18 5.35
CA ARG A 293 -8.15 -9.85 5.40
C ARG A 293 -9.22 -9.00 6.10
N GLN A 294 -8.89 -8.43 7.25
CA GLN A 294 -9.79 -7.53 7.99
C GLN A 294 -10.12 -6.30 7.16
N HIS A 295 -9.16 -5.79 6.38
CA HIS A 295 -9.39 -4.66 5.52
C HIS A 295 -10.26 -5.01 4.29
N ALA A 296 -10.04 -6.16 3.64
CA ALA A 296 -10.94 -6.63 2.59
C ALA A 296 -12.38 -6.78 3.10
N ASN A 297 -12.56 -7.30 4.33
CA ASN A 297 -13.87 -7.34 4.97
C ASN A 297 -14.44 -5.94 5.25
N ARG A 298 -13.61 -4.96 5.64
CA ARG A 298 -14.02 -3.56 5.78
C ARG A 298 -14.53 -2.99 4.45
N LEU A 299 -13.83 -3.23 3.35
CA LEU A 299 -14.25 -2.80 2.00
C LEU A 299 -15.57 -3.46 1.60
N GLN A 300 -15.71 -4.78 1.84
CA GLN A 300 -16.96 -5.51 1.60
C GLN A 300 -18.14 -4.91 2.38
N GLN A 301 -17.95 -4.58 3.67
CA GLN A 301 -18.99 -3.95 4.50
C GLN A 301 -19.40 -2.55 4.01
N LEU A 302 -18.51 -1.85 3.30
CA LEU A 302 -18.80 -0.57 2.65
C LEU A 302 -19.48 -0.74 1.28
N GLY A 303 -19.70 -1.97 0.81
CA GLY A 303 -20.25 -2.26 -0.51
C GLY A 303 -19.25 -2.04 -1.66
N LEU A 304 -17.95 -2.02 -1.33
CA LEU A 304 -16.82 -1.90 -2.25
C LEU A 304 -16.25 -3.27 -2.60
#